data_AF-A0A1F8SI05-F1
#
_entry.id   AF-A0A1F8SI05-F1
#
_cell.length_a   1.000
_cell.length_b   1.000
_cell.length_c   1.000
_cell.angle_alpha   90.00
_cell.angle_beta   90.00
_cell.angle_gamma   90.00
#
_symmetry.space_group_name_H-M   'P 1'
#
loop_
_entity.id
_entity.type
_entity.pdbx_description
1 polymer ?
#
loop_
_entity_poly.entity_id
_entity_poly.type
_entity_poly.pdbx_seq_one_letter_code
_entity_poly.pdbx_strand_id
1 'polypeptide(L)' 'MPCSELVELVTEYLDEAVDARLRARIDDHLRLCEGCRSYLDEMRATLETLGRIPRDTHLPDHVRAALLAVFRESRGGITG' A
#
# COMPACT_ATOMS: atom_id res chain seq x y z
N MET A 1 -15.14 6.17 -14.76
CA MET A 1 -14.11 7.14 -15.21
C MET A 1 -13.42 6.60 -16.46
N PRO A 2 -12.85 7.46 -17.34
CA PRO A 2 -11.96 7.03 -18.42
C PRO A 2 -10.67 6.40 -17.87
N CYS A 3 -10.04 5.53 -18.66
CA CYS A 3 -8.80 4.85 -18.26
C CYS A 3 -7.66 5.83 -17.98
N SER A 4 -7.57 6.94 -18.73
CA SER A 4 -6.54 7.97 -18.52
C SER A 4 -6.62 8.60 -17.13
N GLU A 5 -7.82 8.91 -16.65
CA GLU A 5 -8.04 9.46 -15.30
C GLU A 5 -7.63 8.44 -14.22
N LEU A 6 -7.86 7.15 -14.43
CA LEU A 6 -7.40 6.12 -13.48
C LEU A 6 -5.88 6.00 -13.47
N VAL A 7 -5.24 6.00 -14.64
CA VAL A 7 -3.78 5.91 -14.77
C VAL A 7 -3.10 7.07 -14.07
N GLU A 8 -3.65 8.28 -14.18
CA GLU A 8 -3.14 9.45 -13.45
C GLU A 8 -3.29 9.34 -11.93
N LEU A 9 -4.34 8.67 -11.45
CA LEU A 9 -4.67 8.54 -10.03
C LEU A 9 -4.19 7.23 -9.39
N VAL A 10 -3.47 6.37 -10.13
CA VAL A 10 -3.15 5.01 -9.69
C VAL A 10 -2.28 5.03 -8.43
N THR A 11 -1.40 6.02 -8.30
CA THR A 11 -0.49 6.16 -7.16
C THR A 11 -1.25 6.57 -5.91
N GLU A 12 -2.07 7.62 -5.98
CA GLU A 12 -2.92 8.04 -4.86
C GLU A 12 -3.91 6.94 -4.45
N TYR A 13 -4.39 6.16 -5.42
CA TYR A 13 -5.21 4.99 -5.13
C TYR A 13 -4.44 3.86 -4.44
N LEU A 14 -3.17 3.62 -4.78
CA LEU A 14 -2.33 2.63 -4.09
C LEU A 14 -1.91 3.09 -2.69
N ASP A 15 -1.68 4.40 -2.52
CA ASP A 15 -1.29 5.03 -1.26
C ASP A 15 -2.46 5.32 -0.31
N GLU A 16 -3.66 4.83 -0.64
CA GLU A 16 -4.90 5.09 0.09
C GLU A 16 -5.29 6.59 0.19
N ALA A 17 -4.64 7.47 -0.56
CA ALA A 17 -4.75 8.93 -0.52
C ALA A 17 -5.88 9.53 -1.37
N VAL A 18 -6.92 8.75 -1.68
CA VAL A 18 -8.14 9.22 -2.35
C VAL A 18 -9.34 9.18 -1.40
N ASP A 19 -10.28 10.10 -1.58
CA ASP A 19 -11.52 10.08 -0.80
C ASP A 19 -12.41 8.87 -1.13
N ALA A 20 -13.38 8.58 -0.27
CA ALA A 20 -14.25 7.41 -0.41
C ALA A 20 -15.06 7.41 -1.72
N ARG A 21 -15.45 8.59 -2.21
CA ARG A 21 -16.24 8.70 -3.44
C ARG A 21 -15.37 8.40 -4.66
N LEU A 22 -14.14 8.90 -4.68
CA LEU A 22 -13.19 8.65 -5.75
C LEU A 22 -12.74 7.19 -5.75
N ARG A 23 -12.47 6.61 -4.57
CA ARG A 23 -12.18 5.18 -4.42
C ARG A 23 -13.28 4.31 -5.02
N ALA A 24 -14.55 4.57 -4.69
CA ALA A 24 -15.66 3.82 -5.28
C ALA A 24 -15.72 3.92 -6.81
N ARG A 25 -15.45 5.10 -7.40
CA ARG A 25 -15.40 5.28 -8.87
C ARG A 25 -14.26 4.50 -9.51
N ILE A 26 -13.11 4.43 -8.86
CA ILE A 26 -11.95 3.65 -9.32
C ILE A 26 -12.26 2.15 -9.23
N ASP A 27 -12.81 1.70 -8.10
CA ASP A 27 -13.20 0.30 -7.89
C ASP A 27 -14.22 -0.16 -8.95
N ASP A 28 -15.25 0.64 -9.21
CA ASP A 28 -16.24 0.39 -10.25
C ASP A 28 -15.58 0.23 -11.63
N HIS A 29 -14.60 1.09 -11.95
CA HIS A 29 -13.87 0.99 -13.21
C HIS A 29 -13.03 -0.29 -13.28
N LEU A 30 -12.28 -0.63 -12.23
CA LEU A 30 -11.45 -1.83 -12.18
C LEU A 30 -12.27 -3.13 -12.31
N ARG A 31 -13.51 -3.16 -11.84
CA ARG A 31 -14.41 -4.30 -12.06
C ARG A 31 -14.73 -4.52 -13.54
N LEU A 32 -14.80 -3.46 -14.33
CA LEU A 32 -15.27 -3.50 -15.72
C LEU A 32 -14.14 -3.49 -16.76
N CYS A 33 -12.98 -2.91 -16.43
CA CYS A 33 -11.88 -2.75 -17.38
C CYS A 33 -10.70 -3.68 -17.06
N GLU A 34 -10.45 -4.66 -17.92
CA GLU A 34 -9.30 -5.56 -17.80
C GLU A 34 -7.97 -4.83 -17.95
N GLY A 35 -7.85 -3.92 -18.91
CA GLY A 35 -6.59 -3.18 -19.14
C GLY A 35 -6.13 -2.39 -17.92
N CYS A 36 -7.05 -1.75 -17.20
CA CYS A 36 -6.70 -1.03 -15.97
C CYS A 36 -6.39 -1.96 -14.79
N ARG A 37 -6.96 -3.17 -14.74
CA ARG A 37 -6.53 -4.18 -13.76
C ARG A 37 -5.10 -4.62 -14.01
N SER A 38 -4.78 -4.95 -15.26
CA SER A 38 -3.41 -5.33 -15.64
C SER A 38 -2.41 -4.22 -15.34
N TYR A 39 -2.75 -2.96 -15.66
CA TYR A 39 -1.92 -1.82 -15.33
C TYR A 39 -1.70 -1.65 -13.81
N LEU A 40 -2.75 -1.84 -13.01
CA LEU A 40 -2.66 -1.79 -11.55
C LEU A 40 -1.74 -2.89 -11.00
N ASP A 41 -1.82 -4.10 -11.57
CA ASP A 41 -0.97 -5.22 -11.17
C ASP A 41 0.50 -5.00 -11.57
N GLU A 42 0.77 -4.40 -12.73
CA GLU A 42 2.12 -3.95 -13.13
C GLU A 42 2.69 -2.91 -12.14
N MET A 43 1.86 -1.95 -11.73
CA MET A 43 2.27 -0.93 -10.75
C MET A 43 2.60 -1.56 -9.39
N ARG A 44 1.77 -2.50 -8.93
CA ARG A 44 2.02 -3.27 -7.69
C ARG A 44 3.32 -4.06 -7.77
N ALA A 45 3.58 -4.76 -8.88
CA ALA A 45 4.81 -5.51 -9.08
C ALA A 45 6.06 -4.59 -9.07
N THR A 46 5.93 -3.39 -9.63
CA THR A 46 6.98 -2.37 -9.58
C THR A 46 7.26 -1.94 -8.14
N LEU A 47 6.22 -1.62 -7.36
CA LEU A 47 6.36 -1.25 -5.95
C LEU A 47 6.98 -2.38 -5.11
N GLU A 48 6.56 -3.62 -5.32
CA GLU A 48 7.12 -4.77 -4.62
C GLU A 48 8.61 -4.96 -4.94
N THR A 49 8.98 -4.82 -6.21
CA THR A 49 10.37 -4.94 -6.66
C THR A 49 11.24 -3.86 -6.02
N LEU A 50 10.77 -2.61 -6.01
CA LEU A 50 11.48 -1.49 -5.37
C LEU A 50 11.53 -1.62 -3.84
N GLY A 51 10.49 -2.18 -3.22
CA GLY A 51 10.41 -2.42 -1.78
C GLY A 51 11.40 -3.47 -1.26
N ARG A 52 11.87 -4.38 -2.12
CA ARG A 52 12.86 -5.40 -1.77
C ARG A 52 14.31 -4.90 -1.82
N ILE A 53 14.54 -3.71 -2.38
CA ILE A 53 15.89 -3.13 -2.43
C ILE A 53 16.31 -2.78 -1.00
N PRO A 54 17.42 -3.35 -0.49
CA PRO A 54 17.92 -3.01 0.84
C PRO A 54 18.16 -1.50 0.91
N ARG A 55 17.42 -0.83 1.77
CA ARG A 55 17.69 0.56 2.12
C ARG A 55 18.75 0.55 3.20
N ASP A 56 19.69 1.50 3.16
CA ASP A 56 20.67 1.77 4.24
C ASP A 56 19.97 2.35 5.50
N THR A 57 18.93 1.68 5.95
CA THR A 57 18.12 2.02 7.14
C THR A 57 18.19 0.84 8.09
N HIS A 58 19.40 0.50 8.50
CA HIS A 58 19.57 -0.39 9.65
C HIS A 58 19.27 0.43 10.91
N LEU A 59 18.15 0.12 11.57
CA LEU A 59 17.92 0.63 12.92
C LEU A 59 19.06 0.14 13.81
N PRO A 60 19.61 0.98 14.71
CA PRO A 60 20.49 0.50 15.76
C PRO A 60 19.79 -0.61 16.55
N ASP A 61 20.53 -1.67 16.90
CA ASP A 61 19.94 -2.87 17.52
C ASP A 61 19.14 -2.59 18.78
N HIS A 62 19.56 -1.60 19.57
CA HIS A 62 18.85 -1.19 20.78
C HIS A 62 17.47 -0.58 20.48
N VAL A 63 17.34 0.19 19.39
CA VAL A 63 16.06 0.76 18.94
C VAL A 63 15.14 -0.36 18.46
N ARG A 64 15.67 -1.28 17.65
CA ARG A 64 14.93 -2.45 17.17
C ARG A 64 14.45 -3.30 18.34
N ALA A 65 15.31 -3.57 19.33
CA ALA A 65 14.96 -4.35 20.51
C ALA A 65 13.85 -3.69 21.34
N ALA A 66 13.93 -2.37 21.55
CA ALA A 66 12.90 -1.60 22.25
C ALA A 66 11.54 -1.66 21.53
N LEU A 67 11.50 -1.44 20.20
CA LEU A 67 10.27 -1.53 19.41
C LEU A 67 9.63 -2.92 19.50
N LEU A 68 10.42 -3.98 19.39
CA LEU A 68 9.93 -5.35 19.50
C LEU A 68 9.41 -5.69 20.90
N ALA A 69 9.98 -5.10 21.97
CA ALA A 69 9.45 -5.27 23.32
C ALA A 69 8.05 -4.67 23.45
N VAL A 70 7.87 -3.42 22.98
CA VAL A 70 6.57 -2.74 22.97
C VAL A 70 5.51 -3.52 22.19
N PHE A 71 5.85 -4.05 21.00
CA PHE A 71 4.90 -4.85 20.21
C PHE A 71 4.54 -6.20 20.84
N ARG A 72 5.44 -6.80 21.63
CA ARG A 72 5.13 -8.05 22.36
C ARG A 72 4.18 -7.80 23.52
N GLU A 73 4.35 -6.68 24.22
CA GLU A 73 3.47 -6.28 25.32
C GLU A 73 2.06 -5.93 24.81
N SER A 74 1.95 -5.21 23.69
CA SER A 74 0.65 -4.83 23.12
C SER A 74 -0.16 -6.01 22.55
N ARG A 75 0.50 -7.07 22.09
CA ARG A 75 -0.17 -8.34 21.70
C ARG A 75 -0.67 -9.16 22.90
N GLY A 76 -0.17 -8.89 24.10
CA GLY A 76 -0.67 -9.47 25.36
C GLY A 76 -1.81 -8.69 26.02
N GLY A 77 -2.13 -7.48 25.50
CA GLY A 77 -3.06 -6.54 26.13
C GLY A 77 -4.41 -6.37 25.44
N ILE A 78 -4.75 -7.17 24.41
CA ILE A 78 -6.07 -7.13 23.72
C ILE A 78 -7.09 -8.13 24.31
N THR A 79 -6.85 -8.59 25.54
CA THR A 79 -7.86 -9.25 26.39
C THR A 79 -7.80 -8.62 27.78
N GLY A 80 -8.63 -7.61 27.97
CA GLY A 80 -8.87 -6.90 29.23
C GLY A 80 -10.00 -5.90 29.04
#